data_AF-A0A3N9ULW1-F1
#
_entry.id   AF-A0A3N9ULW1-F1
#
_cell.length_a   1.000
_cell.length_b   1.000
_cell.length_c   1.000
_cell.angle_alpha   90.00
_cell.angle_beta   90.00
_cell.angle_gamma   90.00
#
_symmetry.space_group_name_H-M   'P 1'
#
loop_
_entity.id
_entity.type
_entity.pdbx_description
1 polymer ?
#
loop_
_entity_poly.entity_id
_entity_poly.type
_entity_poly.pdbx_seq_one_letter_code
_entity_poly.pdbx_strand_id
1 'polypeptide(L)'
;NNDPDVAGRLKVVFFPDFNVTNGQMVYPAADLSEQISTAGKEASGTGNMKFSLNGALTIGTLDGANVEIRQEVGEENFFLFGLNVDEVHDLKSRGYDPRTWYEGNQQLKEVIDQLAAGTFSPGERGLFQPLVDHLLRHDDYLLLADYQAYVDCQDRVDAFFRDKKKWTEMSILNVARMGKFSSDRAIREYCENIWHARPIGKEPAAKRTPRVTKPSAPKRGRAVKGAIL
;
A
#
# COMPACT_ATOMS: atom_id res chain seq x y z
N ASN A 1 -2.01 -23.60 -0.27
CA ASN A 1 -0.62 -23.78 -0.79
C ASN A 1 -0.26 -25.21 -1.17
N ASN A 2 -0.57 -26.20 -0.34
CA ASN A 2 -0.15 -27.60 -0.54
C ASN A 2 -1.25 -28.48 -1.15
N ASP A 3 -2.42 -27.91 -1.41
CA ASP A 3 -3.50 -28.60 -2.09
C ASP A 3 -3.15 -28.72 -3.59
N PRO A 4 -3.05 -29.95 -4.14
CA PRO A 4 -2.69 -30.19 -5.53
C PRO A 4 -3.76 -29.66 -6.51
N ASP A 5 -5.02 -29.58 -6.09
CA ASP A 5 -6.09 -29.12 -6.98
C ASP A 5 -5.88 -27.64 -7.33
N VAL A 6 -5.40 -26.80 -6.42
CA VAL A 6 -5.15 -25.37 -6.68
C VAL A 6 -3.70 -25.05 -7.10
N ALA A 7 -2.89 -26.07 -7.39
CA ALA A 7 -1.49 -25.88 -7.74
C ALA A 7 -1.32 -24.98 -8.98
N GLY A 8 -0.42 -24.00 -8.88
CA GLY A 8 -0.17 -23.02 -9.94
C GLY A 8 -1.26 -21.96 -10.14
N ARG A 9 -2.37 -22.03 -9.37
CA ARG A 9 -3.50 -21.10 -9.47
C ARG A 9 -3.65 -20.18 -8.27
N LEU A 10 -3.50 -20.71 -7.05
CA LEU A 10 -3.62 -19.93 -5.82
C LEU A 10 -2.47 -20.22 -4.85
N LYS A 11 -1.84 -19.16 -4.37
CA LYS A 11 -0.85 -19.19 -3.29
C LYS A 11 -1.13 -18.05 -2.31
N VAL A 12 -1.01 -18.35 -1.03
CA VAL A 12 -1.08 -17.36 0.07
C VAL A 12 0.26 -17.37 0.79
N VAL A 13 0.94 -16.23 0.81
CA VAL A 13 2.24 -16.08 1.46
C VAL A 13 2.13 -14.99 2.51
N PHE A 14 2.31 -15.36 3.77
CA PHE A 14 2.46 -14.40 4.85
C PHE A 14 3.94 -14.02 4.97
N PHE A 15 4.27 -12.76 4.73
CA PHE A 15 5.64 -12.27 4.82
C PHE A 15 5.93 -11.84 6.27
N PRO A 16 6.74 -12.59 7.03
CA PRO A 16 6.97 -12.29 8.44
C PRO A 16 7.83 -11.02 8.61
N ASP A 17 7.67 -10.37 9.77
CA ASP A 17 8.45 -9.18 10.15
C ASP A 17 8.45 -8.10 9.04
N PHE A 18 7.25 -7.74 8.57
CA PHE A 18 7.11 -6.68 7.57
C PHE A 18 7.60 -5.35 8.15
N ASN A 19 8.62 -4.79 7.51
CA ASN A 19 9.29 -3.55 7.93
C ASN A 19 9.69 -2.73 6.69
N VAL A 20 10.33 -1.58 6.89
CA VAL A 20 10.73 -0.69 5.79
C VAL A 20 11.65 -1.40 4.78
N THR A 21 12.65 -2.14 5.26
CA THR A 21 13.62 -2.85 4.41
C THR A 21 12.93 -3.83 3.48
N ASN A 22 12.02 -4.64 4.03
CA ASN A 22 11.33 -5.66 3.26
C ASN A 22 10.24 -5.04 2.37
N GLY A 23 9.59 -3.98 2.84
CA GLY A 23 8.58 -3.23 2.07
C GLY A 23 9.13 -2.66 0.76
N GLN A 24 10.40 -2.25 0.71
CA GLN A 24 11.04 -1.73 -0.51
C GLN A 24 10.99 -2.72 -1.69
N MET A 25 10.93 -4.03 -1.42
CA MET A 25 10.77 -5.06 -2.45
C MET A 25 9.31 -5.35 -2.77
N VAL A 26 8.42 -5.21 -1.79
CA VAL A 26 6.98 -5.53 -1.93
C VAL A 26 6.25 -4.48 -2.75
N TYR A 27 6.46 -3.18 -2.48
CA TYR A 27 5.76 -2.11 -3.21
C TYR A 27 5.92 -2.16 -4.74
N PRO A 28 7.14 -2.30 -5.31
CA PRO A 28 7.32 -2.37 -6.76
C PRO A 28 6.89 -3.70 -7.39
N ALA A 29 6.64 -4.74 -6.60
CA ALA A 29 6.23 -6.06 -7.09
C ALA A 29 4.71 -6.26 -7.09
N ALA A 30 3.94 -5.32 -6.56
CA ALA A 30 2.50 -5.46 -6.41
C ALA A 30 1.78 -5.07 -7.71
N ASP A 31 0.88 -5.93 -8.17
CA ASP A 31 -0.07 -5.61 -9.24
C ASP A 31 -1.29 -4.86 -8.68
N LEU A 32 -1.86 -5.37 -7.58
CA LEU A 32 -3.06 -4.87 -6.93
C LEU A 32 -2.74 -4.49 -5.47
N SER A 33 -3.29 -3.36 -5.03
CA SER A 33 -3.14 -2.81 -3.69
C SER A 33 -4.47 -2.86 -2.93
N GLU A 34 -4.52 -3.71 -1.89
CA GLU A 34 -5.68 -3.90 -1.03
C GLU A 34 -5.78 -2.78 0.01
N GLN A 35 -6.76 -1.88 -0.14
CA GLN A 35 -6.99 -0.73 0.74
C GLN A 35 -8.44 -0.76 1.27
N ILE A 36 -8.72 -1.81 2.05
CA ILE A 36 -10.07 -2.33 2.33
C ILE A 36 -10.60 -1.99 3.74
N SER A 37 -10.12 -0.90 4.34
CA SER A 37 -10.61 -0.43 5.64
C SER A 37 -12.10 -0.08 5.56
N THR A 38 -12.86 -0.35 6.62
CA THR A 38 -14.26 0.09 6.71
C THR A 38 -14.33 1.61 6.55
N ALA A 39 -15.19 2.11 5.67
CA ALA A 39 -15.29 3.56 5.43
C ALA A 39 -15.47 4.36 6.73
N GLY A 40 -14.66 5.42 6.87
CA GLY A 40 -14.61 6.29 8.04
C GLY A 40 -13.69 5.81 9.17
N LYS A 41 -12.81 4.83 8.94
CA LYS A 41 -11.89 4.30 9.97
C LYS A 41 -10.43 4.63 9.70
N GLU A 42 -10.05 4.82 8.45
CA GLU A 42 -8.72 5.22 8.04
C GLU A 42 -8.66 6.73 7.82
N ALA A 43 -7.82 7.42 8.59
CA ALA A 43 -7.67 8.86 8.45
C ALA A 43 -6.94 9.26 7.15
N SER A 44 -6.04 8.41 6.65
CA SER A 44 -5.24 8.69 5.44
C SER A 44 -4.70 7.41 4.82
N GLY A 45 -3.65 6.82 5.41
CA GLY A 45 -2.91 5.73 4.79
C GLY A 45 -1.78 6.25 3.90
N THR A 46 -0.56 5.72 4.07
CA THR A 46 0.59 6.05 3.20
C THR A 46 1.10 4.83 2.42
N GLY A 47 0.60 3.64 2.75
CA GLY A 47 0.88 2.42 1.99
C GLY A 47 0.25 2.48 0.60
N ASN A 48 -1.03 2.85 0.52
CA ASN A 48 -1.76 3.11 -0.72
C ASN A 48 -0.99 4.05 -1.67
N MET A 49 -0.45 5.15 -1.15
CA MET A 49 0.34 6.11 -1.93
C MET A 49 1.58 5.46 -2.53
N LYS A 50 2.31 4.67 -1.75
CA LYS A 50 3.52 3.97 -2.22
C LYS A 50 3.18 2.94 -3.29
N PHE A 51 2.13 2.15 -3.10
CA PHE A 51 1.69 1.15 -4.08
C PHE A 51 1.28 1.81 -5.40
N SER A 52 0.41 2.82 -5.36
CA SER A 52 -0.05 3.52 -6.57
C SER A 52 1.10 4.22 -7.30
N LEU A 53 2.05 4.84 -6.57
CA LEU A 53 3.29 5.39 -7.16
C LEU A 53 4.20 4.34 -7.81
N ASN A 54 4.09 3.08 -7.41
CA ASN A 54 4.83 1.96 -8.00
C ASN A 54 4.02 1.20 -9.07
N GLY A 55 2.85 1.72 -9.46
CA GLY A 55 2.05 1.17 -10.56
C GLY A 55 1.05 0.09 -10.15
N ALA A 56 0.91 -0.21 -8.86
CA ALA A 56 -0.16 -1.08 -8.39
C ALA A 56 -1.50 -0.36 -8.49
N LEU A 57 -2.52 -1.01 -9.04
CA LEU A 57 -3.88 -0.49 -9.04
C LEU A 57 -4.53 -0.71 -7.68
N THR A 58 -5.39 0.21 -7.25
CA THR A 58 -6.03 0.11 -5.93
C THR A 58 -7.42 -0.52 -6.05
N ILE A 59 -7.69 -1.51 -5.20
CA ILE A 59 -9.02 -1.93 -4.80
C ILE A 59 -9.26 -1.44 -3.38
N GLY A 60 -10.36 -0.73 -3.14
CA GLY A 60 -10.57 -0.11 -1.84
C GLY A 60 -11.93 0.53 -1.66
N THR A 61 -12.21 0.90 -0.42
CA THR A 61 -13.39 1.65 0.02
C THR A 61 -13.18 3.17 -0.15
N LEU A 62 -14.25 3.96 -0.06
CA LEU A 62 -14.18 5.43 0.02
C LEU A 62 -13.75 5.88 1.42
N ASP A 63 -12.50 5.61 1.78
CA ASP A 63 -11.91 5.97 3.08
C ASP A 63 -10.53 6.62 2.96
N GLY A 64 -10.18 7.44 3.95
CA GLY A 64 -8.87 8.08 4.05
C GLY A 64 -8.35 8.69 2.75
N ALA A 65 -7.10 8.37 2.40
CA ALA A 65 -6.46 8.85 1.19
C ALA A 65 -6.93 8.13 -0.09
N ASN A 66 -7.72 7.06 -0.01
CA ASN A 66 -8.30 6.45 -1.21
C ASN A 66 -9.23 7.42 -1.94
N VAL A 67 -9.95 8.26 -1.19
CA VAL A 67 -10.81 9.32 -1.75
C VAL A 67 -9.97 10.28 -2.61
N GLU A 68 -8.86 10.76 -2.06
CA GLU A 68 -7.96 11.66 -2.80
C GLU A 68 -7.26 10.94 -3.96
N ILE A 69 -6.78 9.71 -3.76
CA ILE A 69 -6.13 8.94 -4.83
C ILE A 69 -7.08 8.76 -5.99
N ARG A 70 -8.32 8.31 -5.74
CA ARG A 70 -9.35 8.13 -6.76
C ARG A 70 -9.65 9.42 -7.53
N GLN A 71 -9.67 10.57 -6.85
CA GLN A 71 -9.84 11.87 -7.50
C GLN A 71 -8.69 12.20 -8.44
N GLU A 72 -7.44 11.98 -8.01
CA GLU A 72 -6.26 12.30 -8.83
C GLU A 72 -6.09 11.33 -10.00
N VAL A 73 -6.23 10.02 -9.76
CA VAL A 73 -5.98 8.99 -10.78
C VAL A 73 -7.15 8.81 -11.74
N GLY A 74 -8.34 9.29 -11.39
CA GLY A 74 -9.58 9.12 -12.15
C GLY A 74 -10.34 7.87 -11.71
N GLU A 75 -11.67 7.97 -11.68
CA GLU A 75 -12.56 6.90 -11.21
C GLU A 75 -12.40 5.61 -12.03
N GLU A 76 -12.08 5.75 -13.30
CA GLU A 76 -11.87 4.64 -14.23
C GLU A 76 -10.60 3.83 -13.95
N ASN A 77 -9.67 4.38 -13.15
CA ASN A 77 -8.38 3.77 -12.80
C ASN A 77 -8.33 3.29 -11.33
N PHE A 78 -9.48 3.16 -10.67
CA PHE A 78 -9.61 2.75 -9.28
C PHE A 78 -10.77 1.74 -9.11
N PHE A 79 -10.53 0.64 -8.40
CA PHE A 79 -11.54 -0.39 -8.13
C PHE A 79 -12.27 -0.11 -6.81
N LEU A 80 -13.29 0.75 -6.88
CA LEU A 80 -14.11 1.08 -5.72
C LEU A 80 -15.12 -0.04 -5.41
N PHE A 81 -15.23 -0.39 -4.12
CA PHE A 81 -16.29 -1.25 -3.60
C PHE A 81 -16.75 -0.80 -2.20
N GLY A 82 -17.81 -1.46 -1.72
CA GLY A 82 -18.26 -1.37 -0.34
C GLY A 82 -19.10 -0.13 -0.02
N LEU A 83 -19.53 -0.06 1.23
CA LEU A 83 -20.33 1.04 1.76
C LEU A 83 -19.50 2.32 1.88
N ASN A 84 -20.14 3.46 1.64
CA ASN A 84 -19.58 4.77 2.00
C ASN A 84 -19.85 5.10 3.48
N VAL A 85 -19.22 6.17 3.99
CA VAL A 85 -19.30 6.59 5.40
C VAL A 85 -20.74 6.80 5.87
N ASP A 86 -21.58 7.43 5.05
CA ASP A 86 -22.98 7.71 5.41
C ASP A 86 -23.78 6.40 5.47
N GLU A 87 -23.57 5.50 4.52
CA GLU A 87 -24.21 4.18 4.48
C GLU A 87 -23.78 3.30 5.67
N VAL A 88 -22.51 3.37 6.09
CA VAL A 88 -22.00 2.71 7.31
C VAL A 88 -22.75 3.22 8.55
N HIS A 89 -22.90 4.54 8.68
CA HIS A 89 -23.62 5.15 9.79
C HIS A 89 -25.11 4.77 9.80
N ASP A 90 -25.76 4.81 8.64
CA ASP A 90 -27.18 4.47 8.49
C ASP A 90 -27.47 2.99 8.71
N LEU A 91 -26.56 2.10 8.31
CA LEU A 91 -26.72 0.68 8.57
C LEU A 91 -26.60 0.37 10.07
N LYS A 92 -25.63 0.99 10.75
CA LYS A 92 -25.44 0.82 12.19
C LYS A 92 -26.59 1.43 13.00
N SER A 93 -27.07 2.61 12.62
CA SER A 93 -28.17 3.29 13.32
C SER A 93 -29.49 2.50 13.26
N ARG A 94 -29.70 1.72 12.20
CA ARG A 94 -30.85 0.82 12.03
C ARG A 94 -30.75 -0.50 12.79
N GLY A 95 -29.68 -0.73 13.55
CA GLY A 95 -29.49 -1.96 14.31
C GLY A 95 -28.98 -3.10 13.43
N TYR A 96 -27.84 -2.88 12.77
CA TYR A 96 -27.13 -3.89 11.98
C TYR A 96 -27.06 -5.27 12.67
N ASP A 97 -27.55 -6.30 11.97
CA ASP A 97 -27.43 -7.69 12.38
C ASP A 97 -26.60 -8.49 11.36
N PRO A 98 -25.35 -8.86 11.70
CA PRO A 98 -24.47 -9.60 10.79
C PRO A 98 -25.04 -10.98 10.41
N ARG A 99 -25.91 -11.58 11.23
CA ARG A 99 -26.50 -12.89 10.92
C ARG A 99 -27.37 -12.84 9.67
N THR A 100 -28.03 -11.72 9.42
CA THR A 100 -28.86 -11.55 8.22
C THR A 100 -28.01 -11.67 6.95
N TRP A 101 -26.78 -11.14 6.94
CA TRP A 101 -25.87 -11.28 5.80
C TRP A 101 -25.24 -12.66 5.67
N TYR A 102 -24.86 -13.26 6.79
CA TYR A 102 -24.39 -14.63 6.82
C TYR A 102 -25.46 -15.61 6.28
N GLU A 103 -26.73 -15.48 6.69
CA GLU A 103 -27.81 -16.36 6.24
C GLU A 103 -28.26 -16.07 4.80
N GLY A 104 -28.17 -14.80 4.37
CA GLY A 104 -28.59 -14.36 3.03
C GLY A 104 -27.60 -14.66 1.91
N ASN A 105 -26.34 -15.01 2.22
CA ASN A 105 -25.30 -15.27 1.23
C ASN A 105 -24.70 -16.67 1.41
N GLN A 106 -24.99 -17.56 0.45
CA GLN A 106 -24.57 -18.96 0.52
C GLN A 106 -23.04 -19.15 0.49
N GLN A 107 -22.32 -18.36 -0.31
CA GLN A 107 -20.87 -18.46 -0.42
C GLN A 107 -20.20 -17.96 0.86
N LEU A 108 -20.65 -16.82 1.39
CA LEU A 108 -20.20 -16.30 2.67
C LEU A 108 -20.43 -17.30 3.80
N LYS A 109 -21.64 -17.87 3.85
CA LYS A 109 -22.02 -18.88 4.83
C LYS A 109 -21.07 -20.07 4.80
N GLU A 110 -20.77 -20.59 3.61
CA GLU A 110 -19.86 -21.71 3.45
C GLU A 110 -18.46 -21.40 3.98
N VAL A 111 -17.92 -20.21 3.68
CA VAL A 111 -16.60 -19.78 4.19
C VAL A 111 -16.57 -19.72 5.71
N ILE A 112 -17.57 -19.09 6.32
CA ILE A 112 -17.68 -18.97 7.78
C ILE A 112 -17.89 -20.35 8.43
N ASP A 113 -18.69 -21.23 7.84
CA ASP A 113 -18.94 -22.58 8.35
C ASP A 113 -17.67 -23.44 8.29
N GLN A 114 -16.84 -23.31 7.24
CA GLN A 114 -15.56 -24.01 7.16
C GLN A 114 -14.56 -23.53 8.24
N LEU A 115 -14.54 -22.22 8.54
CA LEU A 115 -13.74 -21.69 9.65
C LEU A 115 -14.23 -22.22 11.00
N ALA A 116 -15.55 -22.19 11.23
CA ALA A 116 -16.18 -22.70 12.45
C ALA A 116 -15.97 -24.20 12.65
N ALA A 117 -15.95 -24.99 11.57
CA ALA A 117 -15.71 -26.43 11.61
C ALA A 117 -14.24 -26.81 11.91
N GLY A 118 -13.33 -25.84 11.89
CA GLY A 118 -11.89 -26.07 12.08
C GLY A 118 -11.21 -26.71 10.87
N THR A 119 -11.76 -26.53 9.65
CA THR A 119 -11.21 -27.09 8.40
C THR A 119 -9.74 -26.70 8.21
N PHE A 120 -9.38 -25.47 8.57
CA PHE A 120 -8.01 -24.95 8.44
C PHE A 120 -7.14 -25.14 9.69
N SER A 121 -7.68 -25.74 10.77
CA SER A 121 -6.97 -26.00 12.02
C SER A 121 -7.32 -27.39 12.60
N PRO A 122 -7.05 -28.49 11.87
CA PRO A 122 -7.53 -29.82 12.25
C PRO A 122 -7.03 -30.30 13.62
N GLY A 123 -5.86 -29.82 14.07
CA GLY A 123 -5.31 -30.10 15.41
C GLY A 123 -5.91 -29.26 16.54
N GLU A 124 -6.58 -28.15 16.21
CA GLU A 124 -7.20 -27.22 17.17
C GLU A 124 -8.46 -26.61 16.53
N ARG A 125 -9.53 -27.41 16.45
CA ARG A 125 -10.74 -27.03 15.69
C ARG A 125 -11.41 -25.74 16.20
N GLY A 126 -11.25 -25.44 17.49
CA GLY A 126 -11.80 -24.23 18.12
C GLY A 126 -10.96 -22.97 17.92
N LEU A 127 -9.80 -23.04 17.23
CA LEU A 127 -8.85 -21.93 17.11
C LEU A 127 -9.50 -20.64 16.56
N PHE A 128 -10.41 -20.78 15.58
CA PHE A 128 -11.07 -19.64 14.95
C PHE A 128 -12.43 -19.27 15.57
N GLN A 129 -12.89 -19.99 16.60
CA GLN A 129 -14.20 -19.74 17.20
C GLN A 129 -14.38 -18.30 17.69
N PRO A 130 -13.38 -17.66 18.35
CA PRO A 130 -13.53 -16.26 18.77
C PRO A 130 -13.73 -15.29 17.60
N LEU A 131 -13.08 -15.54 16.45
CA LEU A 131 -13.25 -14.74 15.24
C LEU A 131 -14.66 -14.92 14.66
N VAL A 132 -15.11 -16.18 14.52
CA VAL A 132 -16.45 -16.50 14.00
C VAL A 132 -17.54 -15.90 14.90
N ASP A 133 -17.39 -16.05 16.22
CA ASP A 133 -18.34 -15.49 17.20
C ASP A 133 -18.41 -13.97 17.11
N HIS A 134 -17.27 -13.29 16.95
CA HIS A 134 -17.24 -11.83 16.79
C HIS A 134 -17.93 -11.39 15.49
N LEU A 135 -17.64 -12.06 14.37
CA LEU A 135 -18.27 -11.78 13.08
C LEU A 135 -19.78 -12.03 13.08
N LEU A 136 -20.27 -13.08 13.75
CA LEU A 136 -21.71 -13.42 13.75
C LEU A 136 -22.51 -12.76 14.88
N ARG A 137 -21.87 -11.97 15.76
CA ARG A 137 -22.56 -11.26 16.86
C ARG A 137 -22.39 -9.75 16.80
N HIS A 138 -21.23 -9.27 16.39
CA HIS A 138 -20.86 -7.86 16.48
C HIS A 138 -20.52 -7.29 15.11
N ASP A 139 -19.53 -7.88 14.44
CA ASP A 139 -18.99 -7.39 13.16
C ASP A 139 -18.87 -5.85 13.13
N ASP A 140 -18.09 -5.31 14.08
CA ASP A 140 -17.94 -3.86 14.31
C ASP A 140 -17.45 -3.10 13.06
N TYR A 141 -16.88 -3.82 12.09
CA TYR A 141 -16.26 -3.32 10.88
C TYR A 141 -17.09 -3.62 9.62
N LEU A 142 -18.31 -4.15 9.76
CA LEU A 142 -19.23 -4.40 8.65
C LEU A 142 -18.65 -5.30 7.56
N LEU A 143 -17.76 -6.23 7.94
CA LEU A 143 -17.09 -7.14 7.01
C LEU A 143 -18.12 -7.98 6.24
N LEU A 144 -19.16 -8.49 6.90
CA LEU A 144 -20.16 -9.31 6.23
C LEU A 144 -21.05 -8.49 5.28
N ALA A 145 -21.25 -7.21 5.57
CA ALA A 145 -21.99 -6.30 4.70
C ALA A 145 -21.20 -5.95 3.43
N ASP A 146 -19.89 -5.73 3.55
CA ASP A 146 -19.02 -5.40 2.41
C ASP A 146 -18.59 -6.63 1.59
N TYR A 147 -18.74 -7.84 2.13
CA TYR A 147 -18.23 -9.08 1.54
C TYR A 147 -18.60 -9.26 0.06
N GLN A 148 -19.89 -9.17 -0.28
CA GLN A 148 -20.32 -9.43 -1.66
C GLN A 148 -19.79 -8.35 -2.61
N ALA A 149 -19.83 -7.08 -2.20
CA ALA A 149 -19.33 -5.97 -3.01
C ALA A 149 -17.81 -6.11 -3.26
N TYR A 150 -17.06 -6.59 -2.28
CA TYR A 150 -15.64 -6.89 -2.41
C TYR A 150 -15.39 -8.03 -3.42
N VAL A 151 -16.11 -9.14 -3.30
CA VAL A 151 -16.01 -10.29 -4.23
C VAL A 151 -16.33 -9.87 -5.67
N ASP A 152 -17.44 -9.15 -5.88
CA ASP A 152 -17.84 -8.66 -7.19
C ASP A 152 -16.78 -7.70 -7.80
N CYS A 153 -16.11 -6.93 -6.95
CA CYS A 153 -15.05 -6.03 -7.38
C CYS A 153 -13.76 -6.79 -7.73
N GLN A 154 -13.41 -7.84 -6.98
CA GLN A 154 -12.29 -8.72 -7.33
C GLN A 154 -12.53 -9.43 -8.67
N ASP A 155 -13.76 -9.84 -8.97
CA ASP A 155 -14.11 -10.40 -10.29
C ASP A 155 -13.87 -9.38 -11.43
N ARG A 156 -14.14 -8.09 -11.17
CA ARG A 156 -13.83 -7.00 -12.10
C ARG A 156 -12.32 -6.80 -12.24
N VAL A 157 -11.56 -6.87 -11.15
CA VAL A 157 -10.09 -6.84 -11.19
C VAL A 157 -9.57 -7.96 -12.08
N ASP A 158 -10.04 -9.19 -11.90
CA ASP A 158 -9.65 -10.35 -12.71
C ASP A 158 -9.97 -10.18 -14.20
N ALA A 159 -11.09 -9.54 -14.53
CA ALA A 159 -11.44 -9.22 -15.90
C ALA A 159 -10.47 -8.21 -16.53
N PHE A 160 -10.09 -7.16 -15.79
CA PHE A 160 -9.16 -6.14 -16.26
C PHE A 160 -7.71 -6.64 -16.30
N PHE A 161 -7.29 -7.48 -15.36
CA PHE A 161 -5.93 -8.02 -15.31
C PHE A 161 -5.59 -8.91 -16.51
N ARG A 162 -6.62 -9.52 -17.13
CA ARG A 162 -6.51 -10.28 -18.38
C ARG A 162 -6.26 -9.38 -19.60
N ASP A 163 -6.78 -8.15 -19.61
CA ASP A 163 -6.46 -7.14 -20.63
C ASP A 163 -5.18 -6.38 -20.25
N LYS A 164 -4.03 -6.96 -20.62
CA LYS A 164 -2.72 -6.39 -20.29
C LYS A 164 -2.54 -4.96 -20.78
N LYS A 165 -3.09 -4.60 -21.95
CA LYS A 165 -2.96 -3.24 -22.47
C LYS A 165 -3.68 -2.27 -21.56
N LYS A 166 -4.94 -2.56 -21.22
CA LYS A 166 -5.76 -1.71 -20.37
C LYS A 166 -5.20 -1.62 -18.96
N TRP A 167 -4.79 -2.74 -18.37
CA TRP A 167 -4.17 -2.76 -17.04
C TRP A 167 -2.92 -1.89 -16.98
N THR A 168 -2.01 -2.04 -17.96
CA THR A 168 -0.79 -1.23 -18.03
C THR A 168 -1.09 0.26 -18.24
N GLU A 169 -2.09 0.60 -19.05
CA GLU A 169 -2.52 2.00 -19.23
C GLU A 169 -3.00 2.60 -17.90
N MET A 170 -3.89 1.90 -17.18
CA MET A 170 -4.36 2.33 -15.85
C MET A 170 -3.20 2.51 -14.85
N SER A 171 -2.24 1.57 -14.87
CA SER A 171 -1.05 1.57 -14.01
C SER A 171 -0.17 2.80 -14.27
N ILE A 172 0.12 3.10 -15.55
CA ILE A 172 0.89 4.27 -15.95
C ILE A 172 0.17 5.56 -15.54
N LEU A 173 -1.15 5.63 -15.75
CA LEU A 173 -1.95 6.80 -15.37
C LEU A 173 -1.98 7.03 -13.86
N ASN A 174 -2.02 5.95 -13.05
CA ASN A 174 -1.84 6.05 -11.60
C ASN A 174 -0.51 6.72 -11.29
N VAL A 175 0.62 6.15 -11.73
CA VAL A 175 1.96 6.70 -11.47
C VAL A 175 2.07 8.17 -11.89
N ALA A 176 1.59 8.51 -13.10
CA ALA A 176 1.68 9.85 -13.64
C ALA A 176 0.86 10.90 -12.86
N ARG A 177 -0.23 10.48 -12.21
CA ARG A 177 -1.18 11.37 -11.52
C ARG A 177 -0.95 11.44 -10.00
N MET A 178 -0.03 10.64 -9.45
CA MET A 178 0.23 10.59 -8.01
C MET A 178 1.15 11.70 -7.45
N GLY A 179 1.50 12.72 -8.25
CA GLY A 179 2.42 13.80 -7.84
C GLY A 179 1.98 14.58 -6.60
N LYS A 180 0.66 14.74 -6.37
CA LYS A 180 0.08 15.38 -5.18
C LYS A 180 0.52 14.72 -3.87
N PHE A 181 0.80 13.41 -3.89
CA PHE A 181 1.11 12.63 -2.69
C PHE A 181 2.59 12.68 -2.29
N SER A 182 3.41 13.52 -2.93
CA SER A 182 4.78 13.76 -2.49
C SER A 182 4.84 14.40 -1.10
N SER A 183 5.73 13.90 -0.24
CA SER A 183 6.00 14.50 1.06
C SER A 183 6.52 15.93 0.95
N ASP A 184 7.19 16.29 -0.15
CA ASP A 184 7.70 17.64 -0.37
C ASP A 184 6.56 18.68 -0.44
N ARG A 185 5.41 18.29 -1.02
CA ARG A 185 4.20 19.12 -1.02
C ARG A 185 3.69 19.31 0.41
N ALA A 186 3.56 18.21 1.17
CA ALA A 186 3.09 18.27 2.55
C ALA A 186 4.00 19.17 3.41
N ILE A 187 5.32 18.98 3.34
CA ILE A 187 6.29 19.81 4.06
C ILE A 187 6.16 21.29 3.68
N ARG A 188 5.95 21.60 2.40
CA ARG A 188 5.74 22.98 1.95
C ARG A 188 4.49 23.61 2.57
N GLU A 189 3.36 22.89 2.58
CA GLU A 189 2.13 23.36 3.19
C GLU A 189 2.26 23.58 4.70
N TYR A 190 2.96 22.68 5.41
CA TYR A 190 3.27 22.88 6.83
C TYR A 190 4.13 24.12 7.06
N CYS A 191 5.18 24.32 6.24
CA CYS A 191 6.03 25.51 6.30
C CYS A 191 5.24 26.80 6.07
N GLU A 192 4.30 26.81 5.11
CA GLU A 192 3.54 28.01 4.74
C GLU A 192 2.43 28.32 5.76
N ASN A 193 1.63 27.31 6.11
CA ASN A 193 0.35 27.51 6.81
C ASN A 193 0.46 27.38 8.34
N ILE A 194 1.48 26.68 8.85
CA ILE A 194 1.59 26.37 10.29
C ILE A 194 2.90 26.88 10.89
N TRP A 195 4.04 26.50 10.32
CA TRP A 195 5.35 26.83 10.89
C TRP A 195 5.83 28.23 10.51
N HIS A 196 5.30 28.80 9.42
CA HIS A 196 5.73 30.06 8.83
C HIS A 196 7.26 30.13 8.60
N ALA A 197 7.82 29.01 8.15
CA ALA A 197 9.26 28.84 7.92
C ALA A 197 9.62 29.07 6.45
N ARG A 198 10.83 29.59 6.19
CA ARG A 198 11.37 29.78 4.82
C ARG A 198 12.62 28.95 4.61
N PRO A 199 12.86 28.45 3.38
CA PRO A 199 14.11 27.78 3.05
C PRO A 199 15.32 28.68 3.34
N ILE A 200 16.26 28.18 4.12
CA ILE A 200 17.56 28.83 4.31
C ILE A 200 18.44 28.32 3.16
N GLY A 201 18.59 29.13 2.11
CA GLY A 201 19.52 28.79 1.03
C GLY A 201 20.93 28.60 1.56
N LYS A 202 21.69 27.64 1.04
CA LYS A 202 23.14 27.66 1.21
C LYS A 202 23.66 28.94 0.56
N GLU A 203 24.44 29.74 1.29
CA GLU A 203 25.25 30.77 0.65
C GLU A 203 26.02 30.12 -0.50
N PRO A 204 26.08 30.74 -1.70
CA PRO A 204 26.93 30.24 -2.76
C PRO A 204 28.34 30.12 -2.21
N ALA A 205 28.93 28.92 -2.29
CA ALA A 205 30.27 28.65 -1.79
C ALA A 205 31.20 29.78 -2.25
N ALA A 206 31.77 30.53 -1.29
CA ALA A 206 32.66 31.63 -1.58
C ALA A 206 33.70 31.18 -2.61
N LYS A 207 33.80 31.91 -3.74
CA LYS A 207 34.77 31.62 -4.80
C LYS A 207 36.13 31.43 -4.14
N ARG A 208 36.64 30.19 -4.14
CA ARG A 208 37.98 29.89 -3.62
C ARG A 208 38.96 30.79 -4.36
N THR A 209 39.54 31.76 -3.66
CA THR A 209 40.66 32.54 -4.17
C THR A 209 41.78 31.57 -4.56
N PRO A 210 42.41 31.71 -5.74
CA PRO A 210 43.48 30.82 -6.14
C PRO A 210 44.60 30.89 -5.10
N ARG A 211 44.98 29.74 -4.55
CA ARG A 211 46.10 29.64 -3.62
C ARG A 211 47.37 30.03 -4.38
N VAL A 212 47.98 31.15 -4.03
CA VAL A 212 49.29 31.55 -4.58
C VAL A 212 50.30 30.45 -4.24
N THR A 213 50.79 29.75 -5.26
CA THR A 213 51.86 28.76 -5.14
C THR A 213 53.17 29.48 -4.82
N LYS A 214 53.78 29.19 -3.66
CA LYS A 214 55.14 29.63 -3.36
C LYS A 214 56.13 28.88 -4.28
N PRO A 215 57.20 29.51 -4.78
CA PRO A 215 58.19 28.84 -5.62
C PRO A 215 58.94 27.76 -4.84
N SER A 216 59.14 26.60 -5.46
CA SER A 216 59.93 25.50 -4.93
C SER A 216 61.44 25.82 -4.93
N ALA A 217 62.12 25.53 -3.82
CA ALA A 217 63.58 25.67 -3.69
C ALA A 217 64.36 24.70 -4.61
N PRO A 218 65.58 25.04 -5.05
CA PRO A 218 66.31 24.29 -6.06
C PRO A 218 66.94 23.00 -5.48
N LYS A 219 66.83 21.90 -6.22
CA LYS A 219 67.51 20.63 -5.92
C LYS A 219 69.00 20.74 -6.24
N ARG A 220 69.87 20.47 -5.25
CA ARG A 220 71.32 20.30 -5.46
C ARG A 220 71.64 18.93 -6.06
N GLY A 221 72.59 18.91 -6.99
CA GLY A 221 72.95 17.77 -7.85
C GLY A 221 73.80 16.69 -7.19
N ARG A 222 73.83 15.55 -7.90
CA ARG A 222 74.52 14.27 -7.65
C ARG A 222 76.04 14.38 -7.47
N ALA A 223 76.60 13.41 -6.75
CA ALA A 223 77.94 12.85 -7.01
C ALA A 223 77.89 11.31 -6.98
N VAL A 224 78.71 10.70 -7.85
CA VAL A 224 78.79 9.29 -8.25
C VAL A 224 80.08 8.66 -7.69
N LYS A 225 80.08 7.33 -7.42
CA LYS A 225 81.16 6.31 -7.57
C LYS A 225 80.80 5.11 -6.67
N GLY A 226 81.04 3.83 -6.96
CA GLY A 226 81.78 3.07 -7.97
C GLY A 226 81.72 1.58 -7.57
N ALA A 227 81.95 0.67 -8.53
CA ALA A 227 81.78 -0.80 -8.46
C ALA A 227 82.67 -1.54 -7.44
N ILE A 228 82.37 -2.83 -7.18
CA ILE A 228 83.28 -4.01 -7.24
C ILE A 228 82.46 -5.31 -7.10
N LEU A 229 82.75 -6.25 -8.02
CA LEU A 229 82.50 -7.72 -8.12
C LEU A 229 81.20 -8.33 -7.57
#